data_AF-A0A523TC42-F1
#
_entry.id   AF-A0A523TC42-F1
#
_cell.length_a   1.000
_cell.length_b   1.000
_cell.length_c   1.000
_cell.angle_alpha   90.00
_cell.angle_beta   90.00
_cell.angle_gamma   90.00
#
_symmetry.space_group_name_H-M   'P 1'
#
loop_
_entity.id
_entity.type
_entity.pdbx_description
1 polymer ?
#
loop_
_entity_poly.entity_id
_entity_poly.type
_entity_poly.pdbx_seq_one_letter_code
_entity_poly.pdbx_strand_id
1 'polypeptide(L)'
;MVNPKPGDLVYAITTDDVLIKKGSCGVIEGEEGKIKKTYSVLFNPSTIPWWNKGFINSSGGPSRFIKANYMNDTKKSRLINFQYFPGLPATVAARTKRKKVRVFEVDL
;
A
#
# COMPACT_ATOMS: atom_id res chain seq x y z
N MET A 1 -6.97 -1.11 -18.41
CA MET A 1 -6.54 -0.43 -17.17
C MET A 1 -6.31 -1.51 -16.11
N VAL A 2 -5.17 -1.51 -15.41
CA VAL A 2 -4.94 -2.49 -14.33
C VAL A 2 -5.67 -1.99 -13.09
N ASN A 3 -6.58 -2.81 -12.53
CA ASN A 3 -7.28 -2.45 -11.30
C ASN A 3 -6.33 -2.63 -10.11
N PRO A 4 -6.24 -1.65 -9.19
CA PRO A 4 -5.55 -1.82 -7.92
C PRO A 4 -6.16 -2.98 -7.12
N LYS A 5 -5.33 -3.63 -6.29
CA LYS A 5 -5.79 -4.71 -5.41
C LYS A 5 -5.07 -4.67 -4.07
N PRO A 6 -5.62 -5.34 -3.03
CA PRO A 6 -4.94 -5.48 -1.76
C PRO A 6 -3.51 -6.01 -1.88
N GLY A 7 -2.59 -5.32 -1.20
CA GLY A 7 -1.14 -5.53 -1.22
C GLY A 7 -0.40 -4.80 -2.34
N ASP A 8 -1.07 -4.18 -3.31
CA ASP A 8 -0.37 -3.27 -4.23
C ASP A 8 0.08 -1.98 -3.50
N LEU A 9 1.10 -1.34 -4.05
CA LEU A 9 1.73 -0.15 -3.47
C LEU A 9 1.18 1.11 -4.10
N VAL A 10 1.11 2.17 -3.29
CA VAL A 10 0.66 3.50 -3.69
C VAL A 10 1.74 4.51 -3.29
N TYR A 11 2.10 5.41 -4.19
CA TYR A 11 3.09 6.44 -3.98
C TYR A 11 2.46 7.82 -4.12
N ALA A 12 2.56 8.66 -3.08
CA ALA A 12 2.07 10.03 -3.11
C ALA A 12 3.04 10.92 -3.88
N ILE A 13 2.66 11.39 -5.07
CA ILE A 13 3.50 12.30 -5.89
C ILE A 13 3.37 13.76 -5.44
N THR A 14 2.22 14.08 -4.86
CA THR A 14 1.80 15.36 -4.30
C THR A 14 0.82 15.04 -3.16
N THR A 15 0.71 15.93 -2.18
CA THR A 15 -0.16 15.76 -1.02
C THR A 15 -0.37 17.10 -0.33
N ASP A 16 -1.61 17.44 0.02
CA ASP A 16 -1.95 18.54 0.94
C ASP A 16 -2.12 18.08 2.40
N ASP A 17 -2.05 16.77 2.65
CA ASP A 17 -2.20 16.13 3.95
C ASP A 17 -1.02 16.45 4.90
N VAL A 18 -1.32 16.72 6.17
CA VAL A 18 -0.32 17.09 7.19
C VAL A 18 0.49 15.89 7.71
N LEU A 19 -0.02 14.67 7.56
CA LEU A 19 0.59 13.43 8.03
C LEU A 19 1.22 12.62 6.90
N ILE A 20 0.73 12.77 5.67
CA ILE A 20 1.27 12.11 4.48
C ILE A 20 2.14 13.12 3.74
N LYS A 21 3.42 12.77 3.50
CA LYS A 21 4.36 13.65 2.80
C LYS A 21 4.52 13.21 1.34
N LYS A 22 4.95 14.15 0.50
CA LYS A 22 5.38 13.81 -0.86
C LYS A 22 6.43 12.70 -0.79
N GLY A 23 6.20 11.66 -1.55
CA GLY A 23 7.02 10.46 -1.59
C GLY A 23 6.71 9.40 -0.55
N SER A 24 5.70 9.60 0.30
CA SER A 24 5.17 8.56 1.17
C SER A 24 4.67 7.38 0.33
N CYS A 25 5.00 6.17 0.79
CA CYS A 25 4.53 4.92 0.22
C CYS A 25 3.43 4.36 1.12
N GLY A 26 2.34 3.91 0.53
CA GLY A 26 1.26 3.21 1.20
C GLY A 26 0.98 1.84 0.60
N VAL A 27 0.28 1.02 1.37
CA VAL A 27 -0.19 -0.30 0.97
C VAL A 27 -1.70 -0.28 0.88
N ILE A 28 -2.26 -0.84 -0.19
CA ILE A 28 -3.70 -1.06 -0.28
C ILE A 28 -4.06 -2.20 0.68
N GLU A 29 -4.83 -1.91 1.72
CA GLU A 29 -5.27 -2.90 2.70
C GLU A 29 -6.52 -3.66 2.24
N GLY A 30 -7.43 -2.95 1.57
CA GLY A 30 -8.75 -3.48 1.22
C GLY A 30 -9.43 -2.68 0.13
N GLU A 31 -10.46 -3.29 -0.47
CA GLU A 31 -11.40 -2.65 -1.37
C GLU A 31 -12.73 -2.43 -0.63
N GLU A 32 -13.22 -1.20 -0.66
CA GLU A 32 -14.43 -0.73 -0.01
C GLU A 32 -15.46 -0.32 -1.07
N GLY A 33 -16.69 -0.82 -0.89
CA GLY A 33 -17.84 -0.47 -1.72
C GLY A 33 -17.98 -1.26 -3.03
N LYS A 34 -19.16 -1.82 -3.27
CA LYS A 34 -19.50 -2.54 -4.52
C LYS A 34 -19.70 -1.62 -5.74
N ILE A 35 -20.00 -0.33 -5.51
CA ILE A 35 -20.47 0.63 -6.54
C ILE A 35 -19.41 1.68 -6.89
N LYS A 36 -18.59 2.11 -5.92
CA LYS A 36 -17.47 3.04 -6.12
C LYS A 36 -16.21 2.38 -5.60
N LYS A 37 -15.41 1.81 -6.51
CA LYS A 37 -14.14 1.16 -6.17
C LYS A 37 -13.24 2.14 -5.42
N THR A 38 -13.23 2.01 -4.11
CA THR A 38 -12.44 2.83 -3.20
C THR A 38 -11.52 1.89 -2.46
N TYR A 39 -10.28 2.29 -2.27
CA TYR A 39 -9.26 1.46 -1.66
C TYR A 39 -8.83 2.10 -0.35
N SER A 40 -8.85 1.32 0.73
CA SER A 40 -8.20 1.74 1.98
C SER A 40 -6.69 1.62 1.78
N VAL A 41 -5.99 2.73 1.93
CA VAL A 41 -4.54 2.79 1.78
C VAL A 41 -3.94 3.26 3.09
N LEU A 42 -3.08 2.44 3.69
CA LEU A 42 -2.31 2.84 4.85
C LEU A 42 -0.94 3.33 4.38
N PHE A 43 -0.65 4.61 4.63
CA PHE A 43 0.62 5.22 4.32
C PHE A 43 1.59 4.99 5.47
N ASN A 44 2.82 4.66 5.11
CA ASN A 44 3.84 4.54 6.12
C ASN A 44 4.37 5.91 6.54
N PRO A 45 4.73 6.09 7.83
CA PRO A 45 5.11 7.39 8.40
C PRO A 45 6.44 7.95 7.88
N SER A 46 7.21 7.19 7.08
CA SER A 46 8.53 7.59 6.60
C SER A 46 8.61 7.69 5.07
N THR A 47 9.23 8.74 4.56
CA THR A 47 9.48 8.97 3.12
C THR A 47 10.68 8.18 2.58
N ILE A 48 11.20 7.21 3.35
CA ILE A 48 12.43 6.48 3.03
C ILE A 48 12.32 5.72 1.70
N PRO A 49 13.43 5.48 0.99
CA PRO A 49 13.47 4.56 -0.14
C PRO A 49 13.34 3.08 0.28
N TRP A 50 12.13 2.64 0.66
CA TRP A 50 11.81 1.24 1.01
C TRP A 50 12.22 0.23 -0.08
N TRP A 51 12.42 0.72 -1.30
CA TRP A 51 12.72 -0.05 -2.50
C TRP A 51 14.09 -0.74 -2.50
N ASN A 52 14.99 -0.45 -1.56
CA ASN A 52 16.38 -0.91 -1.65
C ASN A 52 16.72 -2.19 -0.88
N LYS A 53 15.78 -2.79 -0.11
CA LYS A 53 15.83 -4.13 0.57
C LYS A 53 14.79 -4.29 1.70
N GLY A 54 13.83 -3.37 1.85
CA GLY A 54 12.95 -3.31 3.03
C GLY A 54 11.75 -4.26 3.00
N PHE A 55 11.29 -4.64 4.19
CA PHE A 55 9.93 -5.13 4.41
C PHE A 55 8.98 -3.94 4.33
N ILE A 56 7.88 -4.08 3.58
CA ILE A 56 6.78 -3.12 3.60
C ILE A 56 5.68 -3.77 4.44
N ASN A 57 5.42 -3.17 5.60
CA ASN A 57 4.29 -3.54 6.45
C ASN A 57 3.21 -2.45 6.34
N SER A 58 1.96 -2.86 6.52
CA SER A 58 0.82 -1.97 6.72
C SER A 58 0.58 -1.89 8.23
N SER A 59 1.21 -0.93 8.92
CA SER A 59 0.97 -0.75 10.36
C SER A 59 1.25 0.66 10.86
N GLY A 60 0.33 1.19 11.68
CA GLY A 60 0.56 2.35 12.57
C GLY A 60 0.72 3.72 11.90
N GLY A 61 0.46 3.84 10.59
CA GLY A 61 0.55 5.10 9.84
C GLY A 61 -0.82 5.72 9.52
N PRO A 62 -0.85 6.90 8.86
CA PRO A 62 -2.09 7.52 8.43
C PRO A 62 -2.79 6.70 7.34
N SER A 63 -4.11 6.49 7.48
CA SER A 63 -4.93 5.80 6.49
C SER A 63 -5.75 6.78 5.66
N ARG A 64 -5.96 6.46 4.38
CA ARG A 64 -6.80 7.26 3.48
C ARG A 64 -7.57 6.37 2.51
N PHE A 65 -8.82 6.74 2.25
CA PHE A 65 -9.64 6.11 1.22
C PHE A 65 -9.42 6.81 -0.12
N ILE A 66 -8.93 6.07 -1.11
CA ILE A 66 -8.59 6.62 -2.42
C ILE A 66 -9.45 5.92 -3.48
N LYS A 67 -10.16 6.71 -4.30
CA LYS A 67 -10.96 6.15 -5.40
C LYS A 67 -10.05 5.64 -6.51
N ALA A 68 -10.44 4.56 -7.17
CA ALA A 68 -9.66 3.90 -8.22
C ALA A 68 -9.19 4.85 -9.34
N ASN A 69 -10.00 5.84 -9.70
CA ASN A 69 -9.70 6.80 -10.76
C ASN A 69 -8.60 7.82 -10.40
N TYR A 70 -8.24 7.95 -9.13
CA TYR A 70 -7.09 8.74 -8.68
C TYR A 70 -5.79 7.93 -8.58
N MET A 71 -5.86 6.61 -8.81
CA MET A 71 -4.69 5.74 -8.80
C MET A 71 -4.17 5.51 -10.23
N ASN A 72 -3.03 6.12 -10.53
CA ASN A 72 -2.38 6.00 -11.83
C ASN A 72 -1.40 4.83 -11.84
N ASP A 73 -1.58 3.89 -12.76
CA ASP A 73 -0.66 2.74 -12.90
C ASP A 73 0.68 3.18 -13.48
N THR A 74 1.75 3.04 -12.69
CA THR A 74 3.11 3.41 -13.11
C THR A 74 3.72 2.42 -14.11
N LYS A 75 3.04 1.31 -14.40
CA LYS A 75 3.55 0.12 -15.11
C LYS A 75 4.71 -0.60 -14.40
N LYS A 76 5.18 -0.07 -13.27
CA LYS A 76 6.24 -0.68 -12.45
C LYS A 76 5.64 -1.77 -11.57
N SER A 77 6.52 -2.70 -11.20
CA SER A 77 6.19 -3.73 -10.23
C SER A 77 7.36 -3.95 -9.28
N ARG A 78 7.06 -4.47 -8.10
CA ARG A 78 8.03 -4.74 -7.03
C ARG A 78 7.77 -6.10 -6.42
N LEU A 79 8.84 -6.74 -5.94
CA LEU A 79 8.75 -8.02 -5.26
C LEU A 79 8.82 -7.75 -3.75
N ILE A 80 7.70 -7.93 -3.06
CA ILE A 80 7.52 -7.57 -1.64
C ILE A 80 7.29 -8.84 -0.80
N ASN A 81 7.81 -8.83 0.43
CA ASN A 81 7.56 -9.84 1.44
C ASN A 81 6.35 -9.43 2.29
N PHE A 82 5.30 -10.24 2.29
CA PHE A 82 4.12 -10.06 3.12
C PHE A 82 4.19 -11.01 4.31
N GLN A 83 4.11 -10.46 5.52
CA GLN A 83 3.96 -11.25 6.73
C GLN A 83 2.49 -11.53 6.98
N TYR A 84 2.15 -12.78 7.29
CA TYR A 84 0.78 -13.19 7.58
C TYR A 84 0.76 -14.27 8.66
N PHE A 85 -0.34 -14.39 9.37
CA PHE A 85 -0.54 -15.39 10.41
C PHE A 85 -1.57 -16.42 9.92
N PRO A 86 -1.17 -17.67 9.62
CA PRO A 86 -2.12 -18.73 9.30
C PRO A 86 -2.79 -19.21 10.60
N GLY A 87 -3.87 -18.54 11.01
CA GLY A 87 -4.63 -18.87 12.23
C GLY A 87 -4.59 -17.75 13.27
N LEU A 88 -4.81 -18.11 14.55
CA LEU A 88 -4.77 -17.15 15.66
C LEU A 88 -3.35 -16.56 15.82
N PRO A 89 -3.23 -15.26 16.13
CA PRO A 89 -1.94 -14.59 16.23
C PRO A 89 -1.17 -15.05 17.48
N ALA A 90 -0.42 -16.14 17.35
CA ALA A 90 0.69 -16.43 18.26
C ALA A 90 1.95 -15.74 17.70
N THR A 91 2.67 -14.99 18.54
CA THR A 91 3.84 -14.17 18.22
C THR A 91 4.98 -14.90 17.49
N VAL A 92 4.96 -16.24 17.47
CA VAL A 92 5.95 -17.13 16.81
C VAL A 92 5.46 -17.79 15.52
N ALA A 93 4.21 -17.55 15.07
CA ALA A 93 3.61 -18.25 13.93
C ALA A 93 3.62 -17.46 12.60
N ALA A 94 4.25 -16.28 12.58
CA ALA A 94 4.21 -15.44 11.39
C ALA A 94 4.95 -16.08 10.21
N ARG A 95 4.26 -16.26 9.09
CA ARG A 95 4.84 -16.73 7.84
C ARG A 95 5.08 -15.56 6.90
N THR A 96 6.08 -15.69 6.04
CA THR A 96 6.37 -14.70 5.00
C THR A 96 6.03 -15.27 3.64
N LYS A 97 5.29 -14.52 2.83
CA LYS A 97 5.01 -14.83 1.42
C LYS A 97 5.56 -13.72 0.53
N ARG A 98 6.40 -14.09 -0.43
CA ARG A 98 6.96 -13.15 -1.40
C ARG A 98 6.04 -13.04 -2.61
N LYS A 99 5.64 -11.82 -2.99
CA LYS A 99 4.68 -11.57 -4.09
C LYS A 99 5.12 -10.37 -4.94
N LYS A 100 4.96 -10.50 -6.26
CA LYS A 100 5.12 -9.38 -7.19
C LYS A 100 3.85 -8.53 -7.18
N VAL A 101 3.99 -7.26 -6.86
CA VAL A 101 2.89 -6.29 -6.70
C VAL A 101 3.07 -5.11 -7.62
N ARG A 102 1.96 -4.44 -7.97
CA ARG A 102 1.95 -3.24 -8.80
C ARG A 102 2.25 -2.01 -7.95
N VAL A 103 2.71 -0.96 -8.62
CA VAL A 103 2.92 0.35 -8.02
C VAL A 103 2.04 1.36 -8.72
N PHE A 104 1.24 2.08 -7.95
CA PHE A 104 0.39 3.17 -8.40
C PHE A 104 0.91 4.49 -7.85
N GLU A 105 0.60 5.58 -8.54
CA GLU A 105 0.86 6.95 -8.11
C GLU A 105 -0.47 7.66 -7.87
N VAL A 106 -0.48 8.55 -6.88
CA VAL A 106 -1.67 9.31 -6.49
C VAL A 106 -1.30 10.75 -6.15
N ASP A 107 -2.17 11.66 -6.59
CA ASP A 107 -2.23 13.05 -6.14
C ASP A 107 -3.22 13.12 -4.97
N LEU A 108 -2.73 13.57 -3.81
CA LEU A 108 -3.41 13.51 -2.52
C LEU A 108 -3.86 14.88 -2.03
#